data_AF-A0A9E8ENG3-F1
#
_entry.id   AF-A0A9E8ENG3-F1
#
_cell.length_a   1.000
_cell.length_b   1.000
_cell.length_c   1.000
_cell.angle_alpha   90.00
_cell.angle_beta   90.00
_cell.angle_gamma   90.00
#
_symmetry.space_group_name_H-M   'P 1'
#
loop_
_entity.id
_entity.type
_entity.pdbx_description
1 polymer ?
#
loop_
_entity_poly.entity_id
_entity_poly.type
_entity_poly.pdbx_seq_one_letter_code
_entity_poly.pdbx_strand_id
1 'polypeptide(L)'
;MNQQYELTVQLTVKGPIISSGGGNATRGLNRIFSLNALEQPALRGSHVKGKLRESLRELSDILPDKIYDLHTLFGKEQEEDDPDPRRPQKASVNISDFIPEEYPANPSIGRNTRVSIDRKTGTSREQHLQMLEKRFESGNSTTWTGTISFFSPDHEAAQELGNQLEIGLKWITALGGTKGTGYGRLEKVSTELSPHTPSSAVSLEGEGSVFPLCFEFIDDLLIGGQKKPNSNFVESEKIIPGSVIKGSLARLLNMLCGTNPSTKPISQKNTAVDREFPFLAKYYSRLRFLHAFPTLPGSTARPVALPYSAVQVEPSENDFPFADVALLDGPVLDKKNRAPRFLIDWKESDESEKLRKSFGWGIPEIINKTRTAIEEKTRTAKEEKLYTFQYLTPYQVPAHDDPDADKLRIRWISRIMLPELEPTERPKLLQELNRAISLGWRHMGKRDARFRLVDIGKEASNPPFASRKSTLSHGGIAIVTLQTDTLMFDAKALAEQNSGIDLHAVYEDYWNKIIGSSCKLLRFFARQHMSGGYLAKKLYPPYSDCYYPYVLTEAGSVFVLELQSSLADEALNRFVENGLPLPSQIIALFPEEEDHYEHWKNCPYVPENGYGEIIVNLDWHWRNCLSSPAAGDAS
;
A
#
# COMPACT_ATOMS: atom_id res chain seq x y z
N MET A 1 -23.00 18.73 3.19
CA MET A 1 -21.87 17.78 3.16
C MET A 1 -22.45 16.39 3.14
N ASN A 2 -21.87 15.47 2.39
CA ASN A 2 -22.32 14.08 2.35
C ASN A 2 -21.95 13.36 3.64
N GLN A 3 -22.82 12.46 4.08
CA GLN A 3 -22.61 11.54 5.19
C GLN A 3 -22.36 10.12 4.65
N GLN A 4 -21.54 9.35 5.37
CA GLN A 4 -21.33 7.95 5.06
C GLN A 4 -22.49 7.10 5.61
N TYR A 5 -22.97 6.16 4.80
CA TYR A 5 -23.97 5.16 5.18
C TYR A 5 -23.40 3.75 4.98
N GLU A 6 -23.89 2.80 5.78
CA GLU A 6 -23.57 1.39 5.68
C GLU A 6 -24.87 0.59 5.54
N LEU A 7 -24.97 -0.17 4.45
CA LEU A 7 -26.00 -1.17 4.21
C LEU A 7 -25.43 -2.53 4.64
N THR A 8 -25.87 -3.04 5.78
CA THR A 8 -25.57 -4.41 6.21
C THR A 8 -26.40 -5.36 5.37
N VAL A 9 -25.75 -6.36 4.77
CA VAL A 9 -26.39 -7.29 3.84
C VAL A 9 -26.19 -8.72 4.33
N GLN A 10 -27.30 -9.44 4.49
CA GLN A 10 -27.33 -10.87 4.77
C GLN A 10 -27.84 -11.62 3.54
N LEU A 11 -27.03 -12.59 3.08
CA LEU A 11 -27.34 -13.44 1.94
C LEU A 11 -27.51 -14.89 2.42
N THR A 12 -28.72 -15.41 2.36
CA THR A 12 -28.99 -16.83 2.68
C THR A 12 -28.83 -17.67 1.41
N VAL A 13 -27.80 -18.51 1.39
CA VAL A 13 -27.44 -19.32 0.23
C VAL A 13 -27.63 -20.80 0.53
N LYS A 14 -28.38 -21.49 -0.33
CA LYS A 14 -28.55 -22.95 -0.27
C LYS A 14 -27.31 -23.64 -0.80
N GLY A 15 -26.77 -24.54 0.01
CA GLY A 15 -25.68 -25.43 -0.35
C GLY A 15 -26.08 -26.45 -1.43
N PRO A 16 -25.12 -26.96 -2.20
CA PRO A 16 -23.68 -26.72 -2.06
C PRO A 16 -23.27 -25.38 -2.65
N ILE A 17 -22.27 -24.72 -2.05
CA ILE A 17 -21.70 -23.45 -2.52
C ILE A 17 -20.18 -23.60 -2.65
N ILE A 18 -19.59 -22.96 -3.67
CA ILE A 18 -18.14 -22.83 -3.83
C ILE A 18 -17.81 -21.50 -4.47
N SER A 19 -16.94 -20.68 -3.86
CA SER A 19 -16.61 -19.36 -4.41
C SER A 19 -15.39 -19.36 -5.35
N SER A 20 -14.74 -20.51 -5.55
CA SER A 20 -13.58 -20.74 -6.43
C SER A 20 -12.58 -19.57 -6.43
N GLY A 21 -11.70 -19.53 -5.43
CA GLY A 21 -10.54 -18.64 -5.43
C GLY A 21 -9.27 -19.46 -5.70
N GLY A 22 -8.38 -18.98 -6.55
CA GLY A 22 -7.02 -19.52 -6.55
C GLY A 22 -6.32 -19.10 -5.26
N GLY A 23 -5.80 -20.08 -4.53
CA GLY A 23 -5.02 -19.95 -3.29
C GLY A 23 -4.10 -21.17 -3.16
N ASN A 24 -3.37 -21.30 -2.05
CA ASN A 24 -2.51 -22.47 -1.79
C ASN A 24 -3.38 -23.73 -1.70
N ALA A 25 -3.57 -24.39 -2.84
CA ALA A 25 -4.51 -25.49 -2.97
C ALA A 25 -4.03 -26.71 -2.17
N THR A 26 -4.93 -27.31 -1.40
CA THR A 26 -4.73 -28.66 -0.88
C THR A 26 -4.50 -29.60 -2.07
N ARG A 27 -3.39 -30.33 -2.06
CA ARG A 27 -3.02 -31.25 -3.15
C ARG A 27 -4.21 -32.18 -3.48
N GLY A 28 -4.55 -32.26 -4.76
CA GLY A 28 -5.63 -33.10 -5.29
C GLY A 28 -6.94 -32.38 -5.56
N LEU A 29 -7.20 -31.17 -5.03
CA LEU A 29 -8.45 -30.44 -5.33
C LEU A 29 -8.33 -29.59 -6.60
N ASN A 30 -9.31 -29.68 -7.51
CA ASN A 30 -9.38 -28.86 -8.72
C ASN A 30 -10.06 -27.50 -8.46
N ARG A 31 -11.00 -27.44 -7.52
CA ARG A 31 -11.60 -26.18 -7.06
C ARG A 31 -11.69 -26.15 -5.55
N ILE A 32 -11.21 -25.07 -4.97
CA ILE A 32 -11.26 -24.77 -3.54
C ILE A 32 -12.15 -23.57 -3.26
N PHE A 33 -12.65 -23.48 -2.05
CA PHE A 33 -13.34 -22.32 -1.53
C PHE A 33 -12.36 -21.16 -1.36
N SER A 34 -12.81 -19.92 -1.57
CA SER A 34 -11.96 -18.76 -1.27
C SER A 34 -11.90 -18.53 0.24
N LEU A 35 -10.69 -18.46 0.79
CA LEU A 35 -10.48 -18.26 2.23
C LEU A 35 -9.92 -16.86 2.53
N ASN A 36 -10.38 -16.23 3.61
CA ASN A 36 -9.77 -14.99 4.11
C ASN A 36 -8.41 -15.29 4.78
N ALA A 37 -7.72 -14.25 5.29
CA ALA A 37 -6.44 -14.43 5.96
C ALA A 37 -6.52 -15.26 7.25
N LEU A 38 -7.70 -15.38 7.87
CA LEU A 38 -7.98 -16.25 9.01
C LEU A 38 -8.44 -17.66 8.59
N GLU A 39 -8.25 -18.02 7.32
CA GLU A 39 -8.62 -19.31 6.75
C GLU A 39 -10.13 -19.64 6.77
N GLN A 40 -10.96 -18.63 7.01
CA GLN A 40 -12.41 -18.77 6.99
C GLN A 40 -12.96 -18.63 5.57
N PRO A 41 -13.98 -19.39 5.18
CA PRO A 41 -14.66 -19.24 3.90
C PRO A 41 -15.20 -17.82 3.72
N ALA A 42 -14.97 -17.25 2.53
CA ALA A 42 -15.47 -15.93 2.19
C ALA A 42 -16.10 -15.93 0.78
N LEU A 43 -17.26 -15.28 0.69
CA LEU A 43 -17.79 -14.79 -0.57
C LEU A 43 -17.20 -13.40 -0.82
N ARG A 44 -16.34 -13.30 -1.83
CA ARG A 44 -15.58 -12.07 -2.06
C ARG A 44 -16.49 -10.90 -2.42
N GLY A 45 -16.24 -9.74 -1.83
CA GLY A 45 -17.00 -8.52 -2.11
C GLY A 45 -16.94 -8.13 -3.58
N SER A 46 -15.82 -8.38 -4.27
CA SER A 46 -15.72 -8.17 -5.72
C SER A 46 -16.59 -9.12 -6.55
N HIS A 47 -16.84 -10.34 -6.07
CA HIS A 47 -17.75 -11.29 -6.73
C HIS A 47 -19.19 -10.82 -6.59
N VAL A 48 -19.58 -10.41 -5.38
CA VAL A 48 -20.90 -9.82 -5.11
C VAL A 48 -21.08 -8.54 -5.92
N LYS A 49 -20.07 -7.66 -5.96
CA LYS A 49 -20.06 -6.44 -6.79
C LYS A 49 -20.29 -6.73 -8.27
N GLY A 50 -19.60 -7.73 -8.82
CA GLY A 50 -19.77 -8.13 -10.22
C GLY A 50 -21.19 -8.62 -10.49
N LYS A 51 -21.75 -9.43 -9.59
CA LYS A 51 -23.12 -9.95 -9.70
C LYS A 51 -24.19 -8.87 -9.55
N LEU A 52 -23.98 -7.93 -8.64
CA LEU A 52 -24.86 -6.79 -8.43
C LEU A 52 -24.85 -5.83 -9.63
N ARG A 53 -23.68 -5.63 -10.25
CA ARG A 53 -23.58 -4.85 -11.50
C ARG A 53 -24.36 -5.53 -12.63
N GLU A 54 -24.20 -6.84 -12.80
CA GLU A 54 -24.91 -7.64 -13.82
C GLU A 54 -26.42 -7.60 -13.60
N SER A 55 -26.89 -7.77 -12.35
CA SER A 55 -28.31 -7.75 -12.05
C SER A 55 -28.96 -6.39 -12.27
N LEU A 56 -28.31 -5.30 -11.86
CA LEU A 56 -28.82 -3.94 -12.11
C LEU A 56 -28.82 -3.60 -13.61
N ARG A 57 -27.87 -4.12 -14.38
CA ARG A 57 -27.87 -4.00 -15.85
C ARG A 57 -29.07 -4.73 -16.46
N GLU A 58 -29.27 -6.01 -16.12
CA GLU A 58 -30.43 -6.79 -16.60
C GLU A 58 -31.76 -6.12 -16.23
N LEU A 59 -31.85 -5.57 -15.01
CA LEU A 59 -33.03 -4.82 -14.57
C LEU A 59 -33.23 -3.52 -15.36
N SER A 60 -32.16 -2.83 -15.78
CA SER A 60 -32.24 -1.64 -16.62
C SER A 60 -32.85 -1.96 -17.99
N ASP A 61 -32.52 -3.13 -18.55
CA ASP A 61 -33.04 -3.58 -19.84
C ASP A 61 -34.55 -3.92 -19.76
N ILE A 62 -35.01 -4.38 -18.60
CA ILE A 62 -36.41 -4.77 -18.35
C ILE A 62 -37.27 -3.59 -17.89
N LEU A 63 -36.70 -2.66 -17.13
CA LEU A 63 -37.38 -1.50 -16.54
C LEU A 63 -36.77 -0.21 -17.11
N PRO A 64 -37.12 0.20 -18.34
CA PRO A 64 -36.50 1.35 -19.00
C PRO A 64 -36.71 2.67 -18.25
N ASP A 65 -37.77 2.77 -17.44
CA ASP A 65 -38.04 3.95 -16.61
C ASP A 65 -37.11 4.07 -15.38
N LYS A 66 -36.33 3.02 -15.06
CA LYS A 66 -35.35 3.00 -13.97
C LYS A 66 -33.93 2.96 -14.53
N ILE A 67 -33.29 4.12 -14.59
CA ILE A 67 -31.90 4.26 -15.02
C ILE A 67 -30.98 4.14 -13.80
N TYR A 68 -30.18 3.07 -13.74
CA TYR A 68 -29.14 2.91 -12.73
C TYR A 68 -27.81 3.43 -13.26
N ASP A 69 -27.16 4.36 -12.56
CA ASP A 69 -25.82 4.85 -12.93
C ASP A 69 -24.73 3.85 -12.52
N LEU A 70 -24.56 2.80 -13.35
CA LEU A 70 -23.61 1.73 -13.10
C LEU A 70 -22.15 2.22 -13.09
N HIS A 71 -21.84 3.30 -13.82
CA HIS A 71 -20.49 3.85 -13.91
C HIS A 71 -20.10 4.58 -12.63
N THR A 72 -20.99 5.39 -12.07
CA THR A 72 -20.75 6.02 -10.77
C THR A 72 -20.72 4.98 -9.65
N LEU A 73 -21.68 4.06 -9.63
CA LEU A 73 -21.77 3.04 -8.57
C LEU A 73 -20.56 2.12 -8.56
N PHE A 74 -20.22 1.52 -9.70
CA PHE A 74 -19.24 0.45 -9.73
C PHE A 74 -17.90 0.82 -10.38
N GLY A 75 -17.76 2.04 -10.89
CA GLY A 75 -16.60 2.52 -11.65
C GLY A 75 -16.65 2.14 -13.12
N LYS A 76 -15.94 2.91 -13.96
CA LYS A 76 -15.78 2.65 -15.39
C LYS A 76 -14.60 1.69 -15.62
N GLU A 77 -14.77 0.71 -16.51
CA GLU A 77 -13.66 -0.11 -17.01
C GLU A 77 -12.81 0.77 -17.94
N GLN A 78 -11.50 0.84 -17.70
CA GLN A 78 -10.63 1.62 -18.58
C GLN A 78 -10.32 0.79 -19.83
N GLU A 79 -10.69 1.32 -20.99
CA GLU A 79 -10.25 0.82 -22.30
C GLU A 79 -8.84 1.36 -22.61
N GLU A 80 -8.05 0.62 -23.39
CA GLU A 80 -6.67 1.00 -23.71
C GLU A 80 -6.58 2.33 -24.50
N ASP A 81 -7.67 2.73 -25.18
CA ASP A 81 -7.78 3.91 -26.05
C ASP A 81 -8.54 5.11 -25.44
N ASP A 82 -8.81 5.13 -24.13
CA ASP A 82 -9.55 6.25 -23.50
C ASP A 82 -8.75 7.57 -23.64
N PRO A 83 -9.33 8.66 -24.18
CA PRO A 83 -8.63 9.93 -24.47
C PRO A 83 -8.17 10.70 -23.22
N ASP A 84 -8.73 10.40 -22.04
CA ASP A 84 -8.18 10.88 -20.77
C ASP A 84 -7.85 9.69 -19.85
N PRO A 85 -6.79 8.92 -20.15
CA PRO A 85 -6.41 7.76 -19.35
C PRO A 85 -5.92 8.17 -17.96
N ARG A 86 -5.81 9.48 -17.66
CA ARG A 86 -5.20 10.08 -16.48
C ARG A 86 -6.10 10.03 -15.23
N ARG A 87 -7.40 9.71 -15.37
CA ARG A 87 -8.41 9.76 -14.29
C ARG A 87 -9.41 8.59 -14.32
N PRO A 88 -9.06 7.39 -13.79
CA PRO A 88 -10.03 6.31 -13.66
C PRO A 88 -11.20 6.74 -12.75
N GLN A 89 -12.43 6.60 -13.23
CA GLN A 89 -13.62 6.80 -12.41
C GLN A 89 -13.76 5.63 -11.44
N LYS A 90 -13.33 5.84 -10.19
CA LYS A 90 -13.54 4.89 -9.11
C LYS A 90 -15.02 4.79 -8.74
N ALA A 91 -15.39 3.61 -8.26
CA ALA A 91 -16.71 3.31 -7.73
C ALA A 91 -17.07 4.19 -6.52
N SER A 92 -18.32 4.61 -6.42
CA SER A 92 -18.87 5.27 -5.24
C SER A 92 -19.29 4.28 -4.13
N VAL A 93 -19.55 3.01 -4.48
CA VAL A 93 -19.88 1.97 -3.52
C VAL A 93 -18.69 1.03 -3.25
N ASN A 94 -18.45 0.74 -1.97
CA ASN A 94 -17.47 -0.23 -1.50
C ASN A 94 -18.19 -1.43 -0.87
N ILE A 95 -17.82 -2.64 -1.28
CA ILE A 95 -18.48 -3.88 -0.84
C ILE A 95 -17.45 -4.75 -0.13
N SER A 96 -17.71 -5.09 1.14
CA SER A 96 -16.84 -5.97 1.92
C SER A 96 -16.93 -7.43 1.44
N ASP A 97 -15.97 -8.24 1.88
CA ASP A 97 -16.16 -9.69 1.84
C ASP A 97 -17.35 -10.08 2.74
N PHE A 98 -18.04 -11.15 2.34
CA PHE A 98 -19.16 -11.73 3.04
C PHE A 98 -18.68 -13.01 3.73
N ILE A 99 -18.88 -13.08 5.05
CA ILE A 99 -18.41 -14.15 5.94
C ILE A 99 -19.63 -14.92 6.46
N PRO A 100 -19.58 -16.26 6.56
CA PRO A 100 -20.68 -17.03 7.12
C PRO A 100 -20.87 -16.69 8.61
N GLU A 101 -22.10 -16.52 9.06
CA GLU A 101 -22.41 -16.23 10.48
C GLU A 101 -22.02 -17.40 11.39
N GLU A 102 -22.20 -18.62 10.89
CA GLU A 102 -21.83 -19.85 11.58
C GLU A 102 -20.78 -20.60 10.76
N TYR A 103 -19.58 -20.74 11.32
CA TYR A 103 -18.56 -21.61 10.78
C TYR A 103 -17.75 -22.24 11.92
N PRO A 104 -17.68 -23.58 12.01
CA PRO A 104 -16.94 -24.23 13.08
C PRO A 104 -15.45 -23.92 12.96
N ALA A 105 -14.77 -23.75 14.12
CA ALA A 105 -13.33 -23.52 14.17
C ALA A 105 -12.53 -24.65 13.48
N ASN A 106 -13.02 -25.89 13.61
CA ASN A 106 -12.46 -27.08 12.97
C ASN A 106 -13.49 -27.69 12.01
N PRO A 107 -13.61 -27.18 10.77
CA PRO A 107 -14.58 -27.67 9.80
C PRO A 107 -14.15 -29.03 9.24
N SER A 108 -15.09 -29.97 9.09
CA SER A 108 -14.87 -31.15 8.28
C SER A 108 -14.84 -30.74 6.80
N ILE A 109 -13.70 -30.94 6.14
CA ILE A 109 -13.54 -30.63 4.72
C ILE A 109 -13.88 -31.88 3.92
N GLY A 110 -15.07 -31.90 3.33
CA GLY A 110 -15.51 -32.95 2.42
C GLY A 110 -14.96 -32.75 1.00
N ARG A 111 -15.18 -33.77 0.16
CA ARG A 111 -14.88 -33.72 -1.28
C ARG A 111 -16.11 -34.13 -2.07
N ASN A 112 -16.43 -33.35 -3.10
CA ASN A 112 -17.38 -33.74 -4.13
C ASN A 112 -16.62 -34.03 -5.42
N THR A 113 -17.05 -35.03 -6.18
CA THR A 113 -16.54 -35.28 -7.52
C THR A 113 -17.56 -34.83 -8.57
N ARG A 114 -17.06 -34.33 -9.69
CA ARG A 114 -17.85 -34.03 -10.87
C ARG A 114 -17.21 -34.69 -12.06
N VAL A 115 -17.99 -35.43 -12.83
CA VAL A 115 -17.60 -36.01 -14.12
C VAL A 115 -18.50 -35.45 -15.22
N SER A 116 -17.94 -35.18 -16.40
CA SER A 116 -18.77 -34.89 -17.57
C SER A 116 -19.14 -36.20 -18.24
N ILE A 117 -20.41 -36.39 -18.54
CA ILE A 117 -20.90 -37.56 -19.28
C ILE A 117 -20.76 -37.28 -20.78
N ASP A 118 -20.19 -38.22 -21.52
CA ASP A 118 -20.17 -38.17 -22.97
C ASP A 118 -21.56 -38.50 -23.52
N ARG A 119 -22.14 -37.59 -24.30
CA ARG A 119 -23.50 -37.75 -24.82
C ARG A 119 -23.62 -38.87 -25.87
N LYS A 120 -22.53 -39.28 -26.52
CA LYS A 120 -22.54 -40.35 -27.53
C LYS A 120 -22.38 -41.73 -26.90
N THR A 121 -21.48 -41.87 -25.92
CA THR A 121 -21.17 -43.17 -25.32
C THR A 121 -21.94 -43.42 -24.01
N GLY A 122 -22.49 -42.39 -23.37
CA GLY A 122 -23.12 -42.48 -22.05
C GLY A 122 -22.12 -42.71 -20.91
N THR A 123 -20.82 -42.77 -21.20
CA THR A 123 -19.76 -42.98 -20.22
C THR A 123 -19.17 -41.66 -19.73
N SER A 124 -18.37 -41.70 -18.67
CA SER A 124 -17.58 -40.53 -18.26
C SER A 124 -16.60 -40.15 -19.37
N ARG A 125 -16.54 -38.87 -19.72
CA ARG A 125 -15.48 -38.34 -20.58
C ARG A 125 -14.13 -38.49 -19.91
N GLU A 126 -13.14 -38.98 -20.66
CA GLU A 126 -11.77 -39.05 -20.20
C GLU A 126 -11.25 -37.67 -19.79
N GLN A 127 -10.46 -37.63 -18.72
CA GLN A 127 -9.85 -36.40 -18.17
C GLN A 127 -10.83 -35.30 -17.71
N HIS A 128 -12.12 -35.62 -17.53
CA HIS A 128 -13.14 -34.66 -17.07
C HIS A 128 -13.57 -34.86 -15.60
N LEU A 129 -12.80 -35.64 -14.82
CA LEU A 129 -13.00 -35.76 -13.37
C LEU A 129 -12.47 -34.50 -12.67
N GLN A 130 -13.36 -33.81 -11.94
CA GLN A 130 -13.03 -32.66 -11.10
C GLN A 130 -13.32 -33.00 -9.64
N MET A 131 -12.35 -32.79 -8.76
CA MET A 131 -12.53 -32.80 -7.32
C MET A 131 -12.79 -31.38 -6.81
N LEU A 132 -13.94 -31.21 -6.15
CA LEU A 132 -14.42 -29.95 -5.60
C LEU A 132 -14.37 -30.04 -4.08
N GLU A 133 -13.84 -29.00 -3.45
CA GLU A 133 -13.93 -28.86 -2.00
C GLU A 133 -15.39 -28.71 -1.56
N LYS A 134 -15.78 -29.42 -0.51
CA LYS A 134 -17.12 -29.34 0.09
C LYS A 134 -16.99 -28.88 1.54
N ARG A 135 -17.31 -27.62 1.81
CA ARG A 135 -17.35 -27.02 3.16
C ARG A 135 -18.75 -26.86 3.72
N PHE A 136 -19.76 -26.91 2.85
CA PHE A 136 -21.16 -26.72 3.20
C PHE A 136 -21.98 -27.85 2.59
N GLU A 137 -22.87 -28.42 3.40
CA GLU A 137 -23.70 -29.55 3.04
C GLU A 137 -24.74 -29.19 1.97
N SER A 138 -25.06 -30.16 1.12
CA SER A 138 -26.06 -29.97 0.07
C SER A 138 -27.45 -29.83 0.68
N GLY A 139 -28.22 -28.84 0.25
CA GLY A 139 -29.58 -28.59 0.76
C GLY A 139 -29.65 -27.70 2.00
N ASN A 140 -28.56 -27.57 2.77
CA ASN A 140 -28.50 -26.70 3.95
C ASN A 140 -28.34 -25.24 3.53
N SER A 141 -29.08 -24.34 4.18
CA SER A 141 -28.98 -22.91 3.95
C SER A 141 -27.99 -22.29 4.93
N THR A 142 -27.18 -21.36 4.43
CA THR A 142 -26.13 -20.66 5.21
C THR A 142 -26.29 -19.17 5.02
N THR A 143 -26.20 -18.40 6.11
CA THR A 143 -26.28 -16.94 6.06
C THR A 143 -24.88 -16.34 6.00
N TRP A 144 -24.68 -15.45 5.04
CA TRP A 144 -23.42 -14.77 4.79
C TRP A 144 -23.62 -13.27 4.97
N THR A 145 -22.80 -12.65 5.82
CA THR A 145 -22.96 -11.26 6.22
C THR A 145 -21.82 -10.41 5.70
N GLY A 146 -22.16 -9.30 5.06
CA GLY A 146 -21.24 -8.32 4.51
C GLY A 146 -21.85 -6.92 4.57
N THR A 147 -21.10 -5.93 4.08
CA THR A 147 -21.49 -4.51 4.14
C THR A 147 -21.26 -3.83 2.79
N ILE A 148 -22.16 -2.93 2.43
CA ILE A 148 -21.99 -1.99 1.32
C ILE A 148 -21.93 -0.58 1.90
N SER A 149 -20.84 0.15 1.68
CA SER A 149 -20.67 1.52 2.17
C SER A 149 -20.63 2.52 1.02
N PHE A 150 -21.25 3.68 1.24
CA PHE A 150 -21.35 4.77 0.27
C PHE A 150 -21.59 6.11 0.97
N PHE A 151 -21.38 7.21 0.23
CA PHE A 151 -21.66 8.57 0.70
C PHE A 151 -22.95 9.09 0.07
N SER A 152 -23.79 9.76 0.86
CA SER A 152 -25.07 10.33 0.43
C SER A 152 -25.26 11.73 1.02
N PRO A 153 -25.89 12.69 0.31
CA PRO A 153 -26.16 14.03 0.84
C PRO A 153 -27.11 14.03 2.04
N ASP A 154 -28.08 13.13 2.05
CA ASP A 154 -29.10 13.00 3.09
C ASP A 154 -29.60 11.54 3.21
N HIS A 155 -30.46 11.33 4.21
CA HIS A 155 -31.00 10.00 4.53
C HIS A 155 -31.99 9.49 3.47
N GLU A 156 -32.75 10.38 2.83
CA GLU A 156 -33.73 10.01 1.81
C GLU A 156 -33.04 9.47 0.56
N ALA A 157 -32.03 10.19 0.07
CA ALA A 157 -31.17 9.74 -1.03
C ALA A 157 -30.40 8.45 -0.66
N ALA A 158 -30.01 8.30 0.60
CA ALA A 158 -29.36 7.07 1.06
C ALA A 158 -30.32 5.88 1.06
N GLN A 159 -31.56 6.10 1.47
CA GLN A 159 -32.61 5.08 1.47
C GLN A 159 -32.99 4.68 0.05
N GLU A 160 -33.11 5.64 -0.87
CA GLU A 160 -33.35 5.34 -2.29
C GLU A 160 -32.23 4.48 -2.89
N LEU A 161 -30.97 4.88 -2.69
CA LEU A 161 -29.83 4.07 -3.15
C LEU A 161 -29.79 2.69 -2.46
N GLY A 162 -30.06 2.63 -1.15
CA GLY A 162 -30.16 1.37 -0.40
C GLY A 162 -31.20 0.42 -1.00
N ASN A 163 -32.38 0.93 -1.31
CA ASN A 163 -33.47 0.17 -1.95
C ASN A 163 -33.06 -0.33 -3.34
N GLN A 164 -32.40 0.50 -4.15
CA GLN A 164 -31.90 0.10 -5.48
C GLN A 164 -30.89 -1.04 -5.37
N LEU A 165 -29.94 -0.94 -4.43
CA LEU A 165 -28.96 -2.00 -4.17
C LEU A 165 -29.63 -3.29 -3.68
N GLU A 166 -30.62 -3.20 -2.79
CA GLU A 166 -31.39 -4.35 -2.32
C GLU A 166 -32.16 -5.05 -3.45
N ILE A 167 -32.82 -4.30 -4.32
CA ILE A 167 -33.51 -4.84 -5.51
C ILE A 167 -32.51 -5.59 -6.39
N GLY A 168 -31.36 -4.97 -6.67
CA GLY A 168 -30.30 -5.61 -7.45
C GLY A 168 -29.78 -6.89 -6.81
N LEU A 169 -29.66 -6.94 -5.48
CA LEU A 169 -29.25 -8.14 -4.75
C LEU A 169 -30.31 -9.24 -4.80
N LYS A 170 -31.60 -8.89 -4.63
CA LYS A 170 -32.73 -9.83 -4.72
C LYS A 170 -32.89 -10.44 -6.10
N TRP A 171 -32.44 -9.75 -7.15
CA TRP A 171 -32.43 -10.27 -8.53
C TRP A 171 -31.36 -11.33 -8.78
N ILE A 172 -30.34 -11.44 -7.92
CA ILE A 172 -29.28 -12.44 -8.07
C ILE A 172 -29.86 -13.83 -7.78
N THR A 173 -29.80 -14.74 -8.77
CA THR A 173 -30.32 -16.11 -8.60
C THR A 173 -29.34 -17.07 -7.92
N ALA A 174 -28.03 -16.88 -8.14
CA ALA A 174 -26.99 -17.74 -7.56
C ALA A 174 -25.63 -17.04 -7.43
N LEU A 175 -24.89 -17.41 -6.39
CA LEU A 175 -23.56 -16.93 -6.03
C LEU A 175 -22.49 -18.03 -6.18
N GLY A 176 -21.23 -17.62 -6.20
CA GLY A 176 -20.10 -18.52 -6.40
C GLY A 176 -19.93 -19.06 -7.83
N GLY A 177 -19.19 -20.16 -7.92
CA GLY A 177 -18.89 -20.93 -9.12
C GLY A 177 -19.81 -22.15 -9.30
N THR A 178 -19.76 -22.75 -10.49
CA THR A 178 -20.53 -23.97 -10.83
C THR A 178 -22.06 -23.82 -10.78
N LYS A 179 -22.57 -22.59 -10.91
CA LYS A 179 -24.00 -22.24 -10.85
C LYS A 179 -24.88 -23.07 -11.80
N GLY A 180 -24.37 -23.43 -12.97
CA GLY A 180 -25.09 -24.25 -13.97
C GLY A 180 -25.43 -25.68 -13.50
N THR A 181 -24.88 -26.14 -12.38
CA THR A 181 -25.25 -27.43 -11.76
C THR A 181 -25.97 -27.27 -10.43
N GLY A 182 -26.56 -26.10 -10.17
CA GLY A 182 -27.38 -25.84 -8.98
C GLY A 182 -26.62 -25.36 -7.73
N TYR A 183 -25.33 -25.01 -7.86
CA TYR A 183 -24.54 -24.50 -6.73
C TYR A 183 -24.89 -23.06 -6.38
N GLY A 184 -24.88 -22.76 -5.08
CA GLY A 184 -24.91 -21.40 -4.55
C GLY A 184 -26.21 -20.66 -4.79
N ARG A 185 -27.36 -21.36 -4.80
CA ARG A 185 -28.67 -20.74 -5.01
C ARG A 185 -28.96 -19.73 -3.90
N LEU A 186 -29.25 -18.48 -4.27
CA LEU A 186 -29.64 -17.44 -3.32
C LEU A 186 -31.13 -17.62 -2.99
N GLU A 187 -31.45 -17.81 -1.71
CA GLU A 187 -32.84 -18.02 -1.25
C GLU A 187 -33.45 -16.77 -0.63
N LYS A 188 -32.64 -15.99 0.10
CA LYS A 188 -33.10 -14.79 0.81
C LYS A 188 -32.01 -13.72 0.82
N VAL A 189 -32.45 -12.47 0.71
CA VAL A 189 -31.66 -11.26 0.93
C VAL A 189 -32.35 -10.45 2.01
N SER A 190 -31.58 -10.02 3.02
CA SER A 190 -32.01 -9.05 4.03
C SER A 190 -31.01 -7.91 4.07
N THR A 191 -31.50 -6.68 4.15
CA THR A 191 -30.65 -5.50 4.21
C THR A 191 -31.11 -4.54 5.31
N GLU A 192 -30.15 -3.95 6.00
CA GLU A 192 -30.39 -2.95 7.03
C GLU A 192 -29.50 -1.72 6.74
N LEU A 193 -30.13 -0.58 6.48
CA LEU A 193 -29.43 0.67 6.26
C LEU A 193 -29.22 1.39 7.58
N SER A 194 -27.99 1.80 7.84
CA SER A 194 -27.65 2.61 9.01
C SER A 194 -26.75 3.78 8.62
N PRO A 195 -26.93 4.96 9.24
CA PRO A 195 -25.93 6.01 9.16
C PRO A 195 -24.66 5.50 9.81
N HIS A 196 -23.54 5.66 9.12
CA HIS A 196 -22.28 5.23 9.68
C HIS A 196 -21.92 6.15 10.86
N THR A 197 -21.80 5.57 12.05
CA THR A 197 -21.37 6.31 13.25
C THR A 197 -19.87 6.11 13.45
N PRO A 198 -19.06 7.17 13.37
CA PRO A 198 -17.62 7.03 13.50
C PRO A 198 -17.27 6.46 14.88
N SER A 199 -16.58 5.32 14.90
CA SER A 199 -15.90 4.82 16.11
C SER A 199 -14.87 5.85 16.56
N SER A 200 -14.71 6.03 17.88
CA SER A 200 -13.85 7.03 18.55
C SER A 200 -12.70 7.51 17.67
N ALA A 201 -12.80 8.78 17.24
CA ALA A 201 -11.86 9.36 16.30
C ALA A 201 -10.47 9.48 16.93
N VAL A 202 -9.45 9.07 16.19
CA VAL A 202 -8.07 9.48 16.47
C VAL A 202 -8.00 11.00 16.33
N SER A 203 -7.55 11.68 17.38
CA SER A 203 -7.39 13.13 17.40
C SER A 203 -5.91 13.45 17.21
N LEU A 204 -5.58 14.20 16.17
CA LEU A 204 -4.26 14.78 15.99
C LEU A 204 -4.14 15.96 16.97
N GLU A 205 -3.61 15.69 18.15
CA GLU A 205 -3.44 16.68 19.23
C GLU A 205 -1.97 16.90 19.58
N GLY A 206 -1.57 18.17 19.67
CA GLY A 206 -0.22 18.56 20.06
C GLY A 206 0.18 19.92 19.50
N GLU A 207 1.21 20.50 20.10
CA GLU A 207 1.79 21.78 19.65
C GLU A 207 2.81 21.62 18.52
N GLY A 208 3.28 20.38 18.29
CA GLY A 208 4.26 20.04 17.27
C GLY A 208 3.74 20.13 15.84
N SER A 209 4.65 20.02 14.87
CA SER A 209 4.35 19.97 13.43
C SER A 209 4.20 18.54 12.89
N VAL A 210 4.44 17.51 13.71
CA VAL A 210 4.50 16.11 13.31
C VAL A 210 3.51 15.29 14.11
N PHE A 211 2.63 14.56 13.41
CA PHE A 211 1.60 13.74 14.03
C PHE A 211 1.66 12.31 13.51
N PRO A 212 1.66 11.29 14.39
CA PRO A 212 1.68 9.90 13.96
C PRO A 212 0.34 9.50 13.33
N LEU A 213 0.40 8.60 12.35
CA LEU A 213 -0.75 7.93 11.75
C LEU A 213 -0.53 6.42 11.84
N CYS A 214 -1.39 5.71 12.57
CA CYS A 214 -1.31 4.26 12.72
C CYS A 214 -2.51 3.59 12.04
N PHE A 215 -2.24 2.84 10.98
CA PHE A 215 -3.25 2.12 10.20
C PHE A 215 -3.32 0.67 10.64
N GLU A 216 -4.52 0.23 11.02
CA GLU A 216 -4.84 -1.17 11.29
C GLU A 216 -5.81 -1.67 10.22
N PHE A 217 -5.32 -2.50 9.30
CA PHE A 217 -6.12 -3.03 8.19
C PHE A 217 -7.05 -4.14 8.63
N ILE A 218 -8.29 -4.10 8.16
CA ILE A 218 -9.32 -5.13 8.35
C ILE A 218 -9.29 -6.12 7.19
N ASP A 219 -9.13 -5.61 5.97
CA ASP A 219 -9.09 -6.41 4.75
C ASP A 219 -7.64 -6.61 4.27
N ASP A 220 -7.46 -7.61 3.40
CA ASP A 220 -6.19 -7.83 2.73
C ASP A 220 -5.82 -6.65 1.82
N LEU A 221 -4.57 -6.24 1.89
CA LEU A 221 -4.06 -5.02 1.33
C LEU A 221 -3.38 -5.27 -0.03
N LEU A 222 -3.67 -4.38 -1.00
CA LEU A 222 -2.97 -4.29 -2.28
C LEU A 222 -2.54 -2.84 -2.51
N ILE A 223 -1.27 -2.58 -2.23
CA ILE A 223 -0.59 -1.30 -2.48
C ILE A 223 0.28 -1.43 -3.71
N GLY A 224 0.21 -0.42 -4.59
CA GLY A 224 0.91 -0.50 -5.85
C GLY A 224 0.43 -1.69 -6.69
N GLY A 225 1.30 -2.16 -7.56
CA GLY A 225 1.03 -3.27 -8.45
C GLY A 225 2.14 -3.40 -9.46
N GLN A 226 3.31 -3.82 -8.97
CA GLN A 226 4.41 -4.17 -9.87
C GLN A 226 3.97 -5.40 -10.65
N LYS A 227 3.65 -5.19 -11.93
CA LYS A 227 3.33 -6.29 -12.84
C LYS A 227 4.66 -6.95 -13.17
N LYS A 228 4.84 -8.21 -12.80
CA LYS A 228 6.02 -8.96 -13.21
C LYS A 228 6.09 -8.98 -14.75
N PRO A 229 7.25 -8.67 -15.35
CA PRO A 229 7.41 -8.67 -16.80
C PRO A 229 6.84 -9.94 -17.42
N ASN A 230 6.07 -9.79 -18.52
CA ASN A 230 5.46 -10.91 -19.25
C ASN A 230 4.55 -11.82 -18.43
N SER A 231 3.95 -11.34 -17.34
CA SER A 231 3.02 -12.14 -16.53
C SER A 231 1.73 -11.37 -16.19
N ASN A 232 0.67 -12.11 -15.88
CA ASN A 232 -0.54 -11.56 -15.27
C ASN A 232 -0.48 -11.57 -13.73
N PHE A 233 0.74 -11.57 -13.17
CA PHE A 233 1.00 -11.56 -11.75
C PHE A 233 1.31 -10.13 -11.29
N VAL A 234 0.59 -9.67 -10.27
CA VAL A 234 0.72 -8.32 -9.71
C VAL A 234 1.09 -8.44 -8.23
N GLU A 235 2.22 -7.85 -7.86
CA GLU A 235 2.72 -7.85 -6.49
C GLU A 235 2.35 -6.58 -5.74
N SER A 236 1.97 -6.75 -4.47
CA SER A 236 1.77 -5.64 -3.54
C SER A 236 3.11 -5.19 -2.96
N GLU A 237 3.28 -3.88 -2.84
CA GLU A 237 4.38 -3.31 -2.06
C GLU A 237 4.10 -3.42 -0.57
N LYS A 238 5.14 -3.75 0.22
CA LYS A 238 5.07 -3.90 1.69
C LYS A 238 4.89 -2.58 2.43
N ILE A 239 5.45 -1.52 1.87
CA ILE A 239 5.42 -0.15 2.38
C ILE A 239 4.25 0.57 1.72
N ILE A 240 3.53 1.40 2.46
CA ILE A 240 2.49 2.27 1.91
C ILE A 240 3.11 3.63 1.58
N PRO A 241 3.23 4.02 0.30
CA PRO A 241 3.76 5.33 -0.06
C PRO A 241 2.91 6.46 0.50
N GLY A 242 3.57 7.55 0.91
CA GLY A 242 2.87 8.74 1.40
C GLY A 242 1.88 9.32 0.39
N SER A 243 2.18 9.23 -0.91
CA SER A 243 1.26 9.58 -2.00
C SER A 243 -0.05 8.78 -1.98
N VAL A 244 -0.02 7.50 -1.59
CA VAL A 244 -1.22 6.66 -1.48
C VAL A 244 -2.06 7.08 -0.28
N ILE A 245 -1.41 7.40 0.85
CA ILE A 245 -2.08 7.91 2.06
C ILE A 245 -2.74 9.25 1.75
N LYS A 246 -1.97 10.21 1.22
CA LYS A 246 -2.45 11.52 0.78
C LYS A 246 -3.60 11.37 -0.22
N GLY A 247 -3.40 10.63 -1.30
CA GLY A 247 -4.45 10.39 -2.31
C GLY A 247 -5.74 9.78 -1.75
N SER A 248 -5.66 8.92 -0.73
CA SER A 248 -6.85 8.36 -0.07
C SER A 248 -7.63 9.40 0.73
N LEU A 249 -6.94 10.34 1.40
CA LEU A 249 -7.57 11.46 2.11
C LEU A 249 -8.17 12.47 1.11
N ALA A 250 -7.47 12.78 0.01
CA ALA A 250 -7.98 13.65 -1.04
C ALA A 250 -9.30 13.10 -1.61
N ARG A 251 -9.34 11.79 -1.86
CA ARG A 251 -10.57 11.13 -2.31
C ARG A 251 -11.70 11.26 -1.29
N LEU A 252 -11.41 11.05 0.00
CA LEU A 252 -12.41 11.25 1.06
C LEU A 252 -12.97 12.66 1.05
N LEU A 253 -12.12 13.69 1.01
CA LEU A 253 -12.54 15.09 1.00
C LEU A 253 -13.48 15.39 -0.18
N ASN A 254 -13.15 14.89 -1.37
CA ASN A 254 -14.03 15.01 -2.52
C ASN A 254 -15.37 14.28 -2.32
N MET A 255 -15.37 13.06 -1.77
CA MET A 255 -16.62 12.32 -1.50
C MET A 255 -17.50 13.02 -0.45
N LEU A 256 -16.91 13.57 0.62
CA LEU A 256 -17.60 14.36 1.64
C LEU A 256 -18.22 15.64 1.05
N CYS A 257 -17.52 16.28 0.12
CA CYS A 257 -17.98 17.53 -0.49
C CYS A 257 -18.87 17.32 -1.73
N GLY A 258 -19.15 16.07 -2.13
CA GLY A 258 -19.95 15.76 -3.32
C GLY A 258 -19.25 16.09 -4.64
N THR A 259 -17.92 16.17 -4.65
CA THR A 259 -17.13 16.49 -5.84
C THR A 259 -17.02 15.27 -6.77
N ASN A 260 -17.45 15.44 -8.03
CA ASN A 260 -17.31 14.45 -9.09
C ASN A 260 -16.37 14.99 -10.20
N PRO A 261 -15.30 14.27 -10.61
CA PRO A 261 -14.84 13.00 -10.06
C PRO A 261 -14.20 13.15 -8.68
N SER A 262 -14.26 12.06 -7.89
CA SER A 262 -13.63 11.99 -6.56
C SER A 262 -12.09 12.08 -6.60
N THR A 263 -11.51 12.13 -7.79
CA THR A 263 -10.07 12.28 -8.08
C THR A 263 -9.65 13.72 -8.38
N LYS A 264 -10.57 14.70 -8.30
CA LYS A 264 -10.24 16.13 -8.52
C LYS A 264 -9.16 16.59 -7.51
N PRO A 265 -8.13 17.34 -7.93
CA PRO A 265 -7.12 17.86 -7.01
C PRO A 265 -7.75 18.69 -5.87
N ILE A 266 -7.19 18.56 -4.67
CA ILE A 266 -7.58 19.39 -3.52
C ILE A 266 -6.79 20.70 -3.62
N SER A 267 -7.51 21.79 -3.81
CA SER A 267 -6.98 23.15 -3.94
C SER A 267 -8.13 24.14 -3.71
N GLN A 268 -7.82 25.42 -3.55
CA GLN A 268 -8.84 26.47 -3.50
C GLN A 268 -9.68 26.57 -4.78
N LYS A 269 -9.18 26.06 -5.92
CA LYS A 269 -9.95 25.93 -7.18
C LYS A 269 -11.03 24.84 -7.11
N ASN A 270 -10.96 23.95 -6.13
CA ASN A 270 -11.99 22.97 -5.83
C ASN A 270 -13.02 23.59 -4.88
N THR A 271 -13.89 24.44 -5.42
CA THR A 271 -14.85 25.26 -4.65
C THR A 271 -15.71 24.49 -3.65
N ALA A 272 -16.08 23.24 -3.95
CA ALA A 272 -16.83 22.39 -3.03
C ALA A 272 -16.02 22.03 -1.78
N VAL A 273 -14.72 21.73 -1.94
CA VAL A 273 -13.82 21.44 -0.82
C VAL A 273 -13.40 22.72 -0.12
N ASP A 274 -13.08 23.79 -0.86
CA ASP A 274 -12.70 25.09 -0.29
C ASP A 274 -13.78 25.69 0.60
N ARG A 275 -15.07 25.49 0.26
CA ARG A 275 -16.19 25.93 1.09
C ARG A 275 -16.27 25.22 2.45
N GLU A 276 -16.01 23.91 2.48
CA GLU A 276 -16.19 23.09 3.68
C GLU A 276 -14.90 22.93 4.52
N PHE A 277 -13.75 23.02 3.84
CA PHE A 277 -12.40 22.82 4.37
C PHE A 277 -11.39 23.80 3.74
N PRO A 278 -11.56 25.13 3.96
CA PRO A 278 -10.72 26.15 3.34
C PRO A 278 -9.22 26.03 3.67
N PHE A 279 -8.87 25.65 4.90
CA PHE A 279 -7.45 25.54 5.29
C PHE A 279 -6.79 24.31 4.68
N LEU A 280 -7.50 23.18 4.60
CA LEU A 280 -7.06 22.02 3.82
C LEU A 280 -6.94 22.40 2.35
N ALA A 281 -7.95 23.03 1.74
CA ALA A 281 -7.89 23.44 0.34
C ALA A 281 -6.69 24.35 0.03
N LYS A 282 -6.30 25.22 0.97
CA LYS A 282 -5.12 26.09 0.86
C LYS A 282 -3.79 25.33 1.04
N TYR A 283 -3.70 24.43 2.01
CA TYR A 283 -2.42 23.83 2.43
C TYR A 283 -2.22 22.37 2.01
N TYR A 284 -3.16 21.77 1.30
CA TYR A 284 -3.15 20.33 1.00
C TYR A 284 -1.89 19.85 0.27
N SER A 285 -1.47 20.60 -0.75
CA SER A 285 -0.28 20.28 -1.54
C SER A 285 0.98 20.29 -0.67
N ARG A 286 1.05 21.21 0.30
CA ARG A 286 2.15 21.42 1.26
C ARG A 286 2.20 20.42 2.40
N LEU A 287 1.11 19.70 2.68
CA LEU A 287 1.10 18.64 3.68
C LEU A 287 2.02 17.50 3.25
N ARG A 288 2.92 17.10 4.13
CA ARG A 288 3.83 15.98 3.89
C ARG A 288 3.31 14.73 4.58
N PHE A 289 3.03 13.71 3.79
CA PHE A 289 2.66 12.38 4.28
C PHE A 289 3.86 11.46 4.13
N LEU A 290 4.40 10.95 5.23
CA LEU A 290 5.52 10.01 5.18
C LEU A 290 5.03 8.60 4.79
N HIS A 291 5.95 7.75 4.34
CA HIS A 291 5.64 6.35 4.06
C HIS A 291 5.16 5.64 5.34
N ALA A 292 4.19 4.74 5.22
CA ALA A 292 3.79 3.87 6.32
C ALA A 292 4.52 2.53 6.23
N PHE A 293 5.20 2.15 7.32
CA PHE A 293 5.95 0.90 7.39
C PHE A 293 5.22 -0.15 8.23
N PRO A 294 5.21 -1.43 7.84
CA PRO A 294 4.67 -2.50 8.65
C PRO A 294 5.51 -2.68 9.91
N THR A 295 4.87 -2.73 11.07
CA THR A 295 5.53 -2.77 12.38
C THR A 295 5.38 -4.14 13.03
N LEU A 296 6.28 -4.44 13.98
CA LEU A 296 6.10 -5.59 14.86
C LEU A 296 4.72 -5.52 15.58
N PRO A 297 4.08 -6.67 15.81
CA PRO A 297 2.83 -6.75 16.58
C PRO A 297 2.95 -6.06 17.93
N GLY A 298 1.95 -5.24 18.26
CA GLY A 298 1.92 -4.47 19.50
C GLY A 298 2.87 -3.26 19.58
N SER A 299 3.81 -3.12 18.63
CA SER A 299 4.74 -1.97 18.62
C SER A 299 4.04 -0.67 18.24
N THR A 300 4.47 0.43 18.88
CA THR A 300 4.12 1.81 18.49
C THR A 300 5.29 2.53 17.82
N ALA A 301 6.45 1.89 17.72
CA ALA A 301 7.64 2.46 17.11
C ALA A 301 7.56 2.32 15.60
N ARG A 302 7.83 3.42 14.88
CA ARG A 302 7.95 3.39 13.42
C ARG A 302 9.29 2.72 13.04
N PRO A 303 9.28 1.70 12.17
CA PRO A 303 10.48 1.08 11.63
C PRO A 303 11.39 2.08 10.92
N VAL A 304 12.68 1.74 10.84
CA VAL A 304 13.69 2.51 10.10
C VAL A 304 14.32 1.64 9.02
N ALA A 305 14.68 2.25 7.88
CA ALA A 305 15.28 1.53 6.76
C ALA A 305 16.59 0.86 7.19
N LEU A 306 16.81 -0.36 6.70
CA LEU A 306 18.06 -1.08 6.94
C LEU A 306 19.18 -0.41 6.11
N PRO A 307 20.26 0.09 6.73
CA PRO A 307 21.33 0.75 6.00
C PRO A 307 22.07 -0.23 5.10
N TYR A 308 22.41 0.16 3.87
CA TYR A 308 23.19 -0.66 2.95
C TYR A 308 24.67 -0.75 3.32
N SER A 309 25.13 0.04 4.29
CA SER A 309 26.40 -0.15 4.98
C SER A 309 26.38 -1.31 5.97
N ALA A 310 25.21 -1.89 6.28
CA ALA A 310 25.11 -3.05 7.14
C ALA A 310 25.62 -4.31 6.42
N VAL A 311 26.48 -5.05 7.09
CA VAL A 311 27.11 -6.26 6.57
C VAL A 311 26.92 -7.42 7.54
N GLN A 312 26.80 -8.62 6.99
CA GLN A 312 26.85 -9.85 7.75
C GLN A 312 28.31 -10.27 7.91
N VAL A 313 28.73 -10.48 9.15
CA VAL A 313 30.05 -10.99 9.52
C VAL A 313 29.91 -12.37 10.12
N GLU A 314 30.99 -13.15 10.16
CA GLU A 314 30.89 -14.40 10.90
C GLU A 314 30.77 -14.12 12.41
N PRO A 315 29.76 -14.70 13.09
CA PRO A 315 29.65 -14.55 14.53
C PRO A 315 30.87 -15.14 15.27
N SER A 316 31.36 -14.39 16.27
CA SER A 316 32.02 -14.97 17.44
C SER A 316 30.98 -15.77 18.24
N GLU A 317 31.40 -16.68 19.12
CA GLU A 317 30.46 -17.31 20.05
C GLU A 317 29.62 -16.24 20.77
N ASN A 318 28.29 -16.31 20.65
CA ASN A 318 27.28 -15.40 21.20
C ASN A 318 27.22 -13.95 20.64
N ASP A 319 27.96 -13.62 19.59
CA ASP A 319 27.90 -12.27 18.98
C ASP A 319 26.74 -12.13 17.98
N PHE A 320 26.14 -10.94 17.94
CA PHE A 320 25.18 -10.55 16.90
C PHE A 320 25.89 -10.53 15.53
N PRO A 321 25.46 -11.30 14.52
CA PRO A 321 26.24 -11.57 13.30
C PRO A 321 26.21 -10.42 12.27
N PHE A 322 25.98 -9.19 12.72
CA PHE A 322 25.84 -8.02 11.87
C PHE A 322 26.63 -6.82 12.40
N ALA A 323 27.33 -6.17 11.48
CA ALA A 323 28.12 -4.97 11.72
C ALA A 323 27.80 -3.89 10.68
N ASP A 324 28.38 -2.71 10.85
CA ASP A 324 28.27 -1.58 9.93
C ASP A 324 29.65 -1.14 9.46
N VAL A 325 29.77 -0.81 8.18
CA VAL A 325 31.06 -0.38 7.58
C VAL A 325 31.06 1.09 7.15
N ALA A 326 30.06 1.89 7.53
CA ALA A 326 29.96 3.28 7.07
C ALA A 326 31.17 4.15 7.47
N LEU A 327 31.77 3.87 8.63
CA LEU A 327 32.88 4.64 9.19
C LEU A 327 34.27 4.14 8.75
N LEU A 328 34.36 3.12 7.89
CA LEU A 328 35.63 2.53 7.50
C LEU A 328 36.27 3.24 6.31
N ASP A 329 37.57 3.50 6.42
CA ASP A 329 38.34 4.20 5.39
C ASP A 329 38.61 3.38 4.13
N GLY A 330 38.50 2.06 4.21
CA GLY A 330 38.76 1.15 3.10
C GLY A 330 38.22 -0.26 3.36
N PRO A 331 38.51 -1.21 2.45
CA PRO A 331 38.09 -2.59 2.61
C PRO A 331 38.71 -3.21 3.86
N VAL A 332 37.91 -3.97 4.61
CA VAL A 332 38.35 -4.70 5.80
C VAL A 332 37.89 -6.15 5.75
N LEU A 333 38.57 -7.01 6.51
CA LEU A 333 38.13 -8.37 6.80
C LEU A 333 37.48 -8.43 8.19
N ASP A 334 36.57 -9.39 8.37
CA ASP A 334 36.04 -9.71 9.68
C ASP A 334 37.09 -10.39 10.58
N LYS A 335 36.73 -10.66 11.85
CA LYS A 335 37.62 -11.30 12.83
C LYS A 335 38.11 -12.69 12.42
N LYS A 336 37.48 -13.34 11.43
CA LYS A 336 37.89 -14.65 10.89
C LYS A 336 38.53 -14.52 9.51
N ASN A 337 39.07 -13.35 9.17
CA ASN A 337 39.73 -13.04 7.90
C ASN A 337 38.85 -13.29 6.66
N ARG A 338 37.54 -13.06 6.77
CA ARG A 338 36.61 -13.14 5.64
C ARG A 338 36.09 -11.77 5.24
N ALA A 339 35.78 -11.63 3.95
CA ALA A 339 35.09 -10.45 3.45
C ALA A 339 33.68 -10.38 4.07
N PRO A 340 33.28 -9.24 4.66
CA PRO A 340 31.90 -9.03 5.10
C PRO A 340 30.94 -9.15 3.91
N ARG A 341 29.75 -9.71 4.15
CA ARG A 341 28.73 -9.92 3.12
C ARG A 341 27.72 -8.80 3.15
N PHE A 342 27.49 -8.14 2.02
CA PHE A 342 26.47 -7.10 1.92
C PHE A 342 25.08 -7.70 1.76
N LEU A 343 24.04 -6.91 1.99
CA LEU A 343 22.64 -7.33 1.91
C LEU A 343 22.26 -8.07 0.62
N ILE A 344 22.95 -7.82 -0.50
CA ILE A 344 22.69 -8.50 -1.79
C ILE A 344 23.20 -9.96 -1.79
N ASP A 345 24.20 -10.25 -0.97
CA ASP A 345 24.82 -11.57 -0.83
C ASP A 345 24.11 -12.44 0.22
N TRP A 346 23.12 -11.86 0.93
CA TRP A 346 22.39 -12.58 1.96
C TRP A 346 21.35 -13.50 1.32
N LYS A 347 21.29 -14.75 1.81
CA LYS A 347 20.15 -15.61 1.54
C LYS A 347 19.06 -15.27 2.54
N GLU A 348 17.79 -15.27 2.09
CA GLU A 348 16.66 -15.22 3.02
C GLU A 348 16.83 -16.34 4.04
N SER A 349 17.02 -15.93 5.29
CA SER A 349 17.37 -16.78 6.42
C SER A 349 16.88 -16.12 7.69
N ASP A 350 16.70 -16.94 8.74
CA ASP A 350 16.25 -16.48 10.05
C ASP A 350 17.08 -15.31 10.59
N GLU A 351 18.38 -15.26 10.27
CA GLU A 351 19.27 -14.16 10.67
C GLU A 351 18.92 -12.83 9.99
N SER A 352 18.65 -12.85 8.68
CA SER A 352 18.24 -11.64 7.95
C SER A 352 16.87 -11.12 8.43
N GLU A 353 15.99 -12.02 8.85
CA GLU A 353 14.71 -11.70 9.48
C GLU A 353 14.90 -11.11 10.88
N LYS A 354 15.77 -11.69 11.71
CA LYS A 354 16.13 -11.15 13.04
C LYS A 354 16.65 -9.72 12.94
N LEU A 355 17.50 -9.42 11.96
CA LEU A 355 17.97 -8.06 11.73
C LEU A 355 16.83 -7.12 11.32
N ARG A 356 15.94 -7.52 10.41
CA ARG A 356 14.77 -6.68 10.07
C ARG A 356 13.90 -6.39 11.29
N LYS A 357 13.68 -7.39 12.15
CA LYS A 357 12.93 -7.25 13.40
C LYS A 357 13.63 -6.28 14.37
N SER A 358 14.96 -6.29 14.47
CA SER A 358 15.68 -5.32 15.32
C SER A 358 15.56 -3.88 14.82
N PHE A 359 15.33 -3.68 13.52
CA PHE A 359 14.97 -2.40 12.90
C PHE A 359 13.46 -2.08 12.97
N GLY A 360 12.67 -2.90 13.66
CA GLY A 360 11.25 -2.71 13.96
C GLY A 360 10.29 -3.24 12.89
N TRP A 361 10.79 -3.88 11.83
CA TRP A 361 9.97 -4.31 10.70
C TRP A 361 9.06 -5.48 11.05
N GLY A 362 7.75 -5.29 10.84
CA GLY A 362 6.78 -6.38 10.77
C GLY A 362 6.87 -7.10 9.42
N ILE A 363 6.62 -8.40 9.42
CA ILE A 363 6.65 -9.24 8.22
C ILE A 363 5.22 -9.66 7.91
N PRO A 364 4.50 -8.91 7.05
CA PRO A 364 3.15 -9.28 6.66
C PRO A 364 3.14 -10.65 5.99
N GLU A 365 2.17 -11.48 6.35
CA GLU A 365 1.86 -12.68 5.59
C GLU A 365 1.36 -12.29 4.19
N ILE A 366 1.73 -13.12 3.22
CA ILE A 366 1.45 -12.90 1.82
C ILE A 366 0.47 -13.97 1.34
N ILE A 367 -0.60 -13.55 0.69
CA ILE A 367 -1.57 -14.46 0.06
C ILE A 367 -1.76 -14.15 -1.42
N ASN A 368 -1.81 -15.19 -2.24
CA ASN A 368 -2.08 -15.06 -3.66
C ASN A 368 -3.57 -15.30 -3.93
N LYS A 369 -4.19 -14.42 -4.72
CA LYS A 369 -5.58 -14.58 -5.17
C LYS A 369 -5.64 -14.53 -6.68
N THR A 370 -5.98 -15.67 -7.30
CA THR A 370 -6.20 -15.76 -8.75
C THR A 370 -7.65 -15.47 -9.11
N ARG A 371 -7.85 -14.72 -10.20
CA ARG A 371 -9.14 -14.30 -10.74
C ARG A 371 -9.16 -14.56 -12.24
N THR A 372 -10.33 -14.87 -12.77
CA THR A 372 -10.56 -15.04 -14.20
C THR A 372 -11.69 -14.10 -14.63
N ALA A 373 -11.52 -13.37 -15.73
CA ALA A 373 -12.63 -12.61 -16.29
C ALA A 373 -13.66 -13.58 -16.91
N ILE A 374 -14.94 -13.25 -16.77
CA ILE A 374 -16.04 -14.06 -17.31
C ILE A 374 -16.57 -13.38 -18.56
N GLU A 375 -16.82 -14.17 -19.60
CA GLU A 375 -17.50 -13.72 -20.80
C GLU A 375 -19.01 -13.70 -20.57
N GLU A 376 -19.65 -12.57 -20.88
CA GLU A 376 -21.04 -12.29 -20.50
C GLU A 376 -22.02 -13.23 -21.22
N LYS A 377 -21.83 -13.44 -22.53
CA LYS A 377 -22.73 -14.25 -23.36
C LYS A 377 -22.62 -15.75 -23.06
N THR A 378 -21.39 -16.25 -22.94
CA THR A 378 -21.11 -17.69 -22.80
C THR A 378 -21.04 -18.13 -21.34
N ARG A 379 -20.88 -17.18 -20.41
CA ARG A 379 -20.67 -17.41 -18.97
C ARG A 379 -19.46 -18.29 -18.68
N THR A 380 -18.50 -18.36 -19.62
CA THR A 380 -17.22 -19.07 -19.48
C THR A 380 -16.09 -18.09 -19.13
N ALA A 381 -14.93 -18.63 -18.77
CA ALA A 381 -13.72 -17.82 -18.62
C ALA A 381 -13.35 -17.18 -19.96
N LYS A 382 -13.06 -15.87 -19.98
CA LYS A 382 -12.44 -15.22 -21.14
C LYS A 382 -11.02 -15.75 -21.31
N GLU A 383 -10.67 -16.06 -22.56
CA GLU A 383 -9.33 -16.50 -22.94
C GLU A 383 -8.28 -15.42 -22.56
N GLU A 384 -7.12 -15.85 -22.07
CA GLU A 384 -6.00 -14.99 -21.61
C GLU A 384 -6.29 -13.98 -20.47
N LYS A 385 -7.51 -13.94 -19.94
CA LYS A 385 -7.91 -13.01 -18.85
C LYS A 385 -7.83 -13.66 -17.46
N LEU A 386 -6.73 -14.39 -17.20
CA LEU A 386 -6.39 -14.93 -15.88
C LEU A 386 -5.38 -14.00 -15.19
N TYR A 387 -5.71 -13.50 -14.00
CA TYR A 387 -4.89 -12.57 -13.24
C TYR A 387 -4.65 -13.08 -11.82
N THR A 388 -3.41 -13.03 -11.36
CA THR A 388 -3.08 -13.33 -9.96
C THR A 388 -2.57 -12.08 -9.28
N PHE A 389 -3.14 -11.79 -8.12
CA PHE A 389 -2.74 -10.66 -7.29
C PHE A 389 -2.17 -11.22 -5.99
N GLN A 390 -0.98 -10.79 -5.63
CA GLN A 390 -0.38 -11.04 -4.33
C GLN A 390 -0.80 -9.92 -3.37
N TYR A 391 -1.47 -10.26 -2.29
CA TYR A 391 -1.91 -9.35 -1.24
C TYR A 391 -1.05 -9.51 0.00
N LEU A 392 -0.99 -8.44 0.80
CA LEU A 392 -0.52 -8.50 2.18
C LEU A 392 -1.72 -8.72 3.08
N THR A 393 -1.61 -9.63 4.04
CA THR A 393 -2.62 -9.78 5.08
C THR A 393 -2.32 -8.81 6.23
N PRO A 394 -3.32 -8.47 7.07
CA PRO A 394 -3.09 -7.66 8.26
C PRO A 394 -2.41 -8.45 9.40
N TYR A 395 -1.85 -9.63 9.11
CA TYR A 395 -1.26 -10.53 10.09
C TYR A 395 0.21 -10.79 9.78
N GLN A 396 0.99 -11.10 10.81
CA GLN A 396 2.36 -11.56 10.68
C GLN A 396 2.40 -13.05 10.35
N VAL A 397 3.40 -13.46 9.57
CA VAL A 397 3.74 -14.87 9.35
C VAL A 397 4.08 -15.53 10.70
N PRO A 398 3.43 -16.64 11.09
CA PRO A 398 3.81 -17.39 12.29
C PRO A 398 5.29 -17.79 12.26
N ALA A 399 5.93 -17.90 13.42
CA ALA A 399 7.31 -18.36 13.48
C ALA A 399 7.41 -19.80 12.92
N HIS A 400 8.52 -20.11 12.24
CA HIS A 400 8.75 -21.44 11.67
C HIS A 400 8.66 -22.57 12.71
N ASP A 401 8.99 -22.26 13.97
CA ASP A 401 9.08 -23.21 15.07
C ASP A 401 7.70 -23.51 15.71
N ASP A 402 6.68 -22.70 15.40
CA ASP A 402 5.32 -22.85 15.92
C ASP A 402 4.27 -22.42 14.87
N PRO A 403 3.99 -23.28 13.87
CA PRO A 403 3.01 -23.00 12.82
C PRO A 403 1.57 -22.94 13.33
N ASP A 404 1.30 -23.45 14.54
CA ASP A 404 -0.02 -23.46 15.18
C ASP A 404 -0.25 -22.20 16.03
N ALA A 405 0.75 -21.30 16.14
CA ALA A 405 0.63 -20.05 16.87
C ALA A 405 -0.45 -19.13 16.26
N ASP A 406 -1.16 -18.42 17.13
CA ASP A 406 -2.17 -17.44 16.72
C ASP A 406 -1.56 -16.37 15.81
N LYS A 407 -2.26 -16.08 14.70
CA LYS A 407 -1.87 -15.00 13.77
C LYS A 407 -1.90 -13.65 14.49
N LEU A 408 -0.72 -13.07 14.69
CA LEU A 408 -0.59 -11.76 15.34
C LEU A 408 -0.88 -10.64 14.34
N ARG A 409 -1.72 -9.69 14.73
CA ARG A 409 -2.07 -8.54 13.89
C ARG A 409 -0.93 -7.53 13.87
N ILE A 410 -0.63 -7.02 12.67
CA ILE A 410 0.36 -5.96 12.46
C ILE A 410 -0.31 -4.64 12.10
N ARG A 411 0.45 -3.55 12.25
CA ARG A 411 0.03 -2.18 11.96
C ARG A 411 0.99 -1.54 10.98
N TRP A 412 0.53 -0.50 10.29
CA TRP A 412 1.38 0.35 9.46
C TRP A 412 1.47 1.73 10.08
N ILE A 413 2.67 2.18 10.41
CA ILE A 413 2.88 3.48 11.07
C ILE A 413 3.53 4.48 10.10
N SER A 414 2.87 5.62 9.94
CA SER A 414 3.28 6.79 9.16
C SER A 414 3.27 8.04 10.06
N ARG A 415 3.59 9.19 9.48
CA ARG A 415 3.44 10.52 10.08
C ARG A 415 2.90 11.49 9.04
N ILE A 416 2.09 12.42 9.49
CA ILE A 416 1.77 13.64 8.76
C ILE A 416 2.57 14.79 9.34
N MET A 417 3.18 15.59 8.47
CA MET A 417 3.93 16.79 8.84
C MET A 417 3.20 18.00 8.27
N LEU A 418 2.89 18.95 9.14
CA LEU A 418 2.31 20.23 8.76
C LEU A 418 3.42 21.11 8.17
N PRO A 419 3.10 21.91 7.13
CA PRO A 419 4.03 22.92 6.65
C PRO A 419 4.26 23.99 7.73
N GLU A 420 5.24 24.86 7.50
CA GLU A 420 5.37 26.09 8.25
C GLU A 420 4.13 26.98 8.01
N LEU A 421 3.47 27.35 9.11
CA LEU A 421 2.19 28.03 9.14
C LEU A 421 2.20 29.13 10.20
N GLU A 422 1.41 30.16 9.94
CA GLU A 422 1.09 31.18 10.93
C GLU A 422 0.46 30.54 12.18
N PRO A 423 0.80 31.01 13.40
CA PRO A 423 0.28 30.43 14.65
C PRO A 423 -1.25 30.37 14.73
N THR A 424 -1.96 31.27 14.03
CA THR A 424 -3.42 31.33 14.02
C THR A 424 -4.08 30.38 13.02
N GLU A 425 -3.35 29.91 12.01
CA GLU A 425 -3.87 29.02 10.97
C GLU A 425 -3.66 27.55 11.32
N ARG A 426 -2.58 27.22 12.05
CA ARG A 426 -2.26 25.85 12.45
C ARG A 426 -3.42 25.15 13.18
N PRO A 427 -4.08 25.74 14.21
CA PRO A 427 -5.19 25.08 14.89
C PRO A 427 -6.39 24.84 13.97
N LYS A 428 -6.61 25.73 12.99
CA LYS A 428 -7.72 25.62 12.03
C LYS A 428 -7.49 24.48 11.04
N LEU A 429 -6.26 24.36 10.53
CA LEU A 429 -5.87 23.23 9.68
C LEU A 429 -5.98 21.90 10.42
N LEU A 430 -5.53 21.84 11.68
CA LEU A 430 -5.66 20.64 12.51
C LEU A 430 -7.12 20.28 12.79
N GLN A 431 -7.95 21.28 13.09
CA GLN A 431 -9.37 21.08 13.28
C GLN A 431 -10.04 20.49 12.03
N GLU A 432 -9.71 21.01 10.85
CA GLU A 432 -10.22 20.49 9.58
C GLU A 432 -9.72 19.06 9.28
N LEU A 433 -8.44 18.77 9.55
CA LEU A 433 -7.89 17.42 9.45
C LEU A 433 -8.63 16.44 10.37
N ASN A 434 -8.75 16.76 11.66
CA ASN A 434 -9.46 15.92 12.64
C ASN A 434 -10.93 15.72 12.24
N ARG A 435 -11.59 16.78 11.78
CA ARG A 435 -12.95 16.70 11.24
C ARG A 435 -13.02 15.74 10.06
N ALA A 436 -12.18 15.89 9.05
CA ALA A 436 -12.16 15.01 7.88
C ALA A 436 -11.90 13.53 8.26
N ILE A 437 -10.95 13.29 9.16
CA ILE A 437 -10.62 11.95 9.66
C ILE A 437 -11.85 11.32 10.35
N SER A 438 -12.46 12.06 11.27
CA SER A 438 -13.64 11.62 12.03
C SER A 438 -14.85 11.32 11.15
N LEU A 439 -14.93 11.89 9.95
CA LEU A 439 -16.08 11.73 9.04
C LEU A 439 -16.01 10.50 8.14
N GLY A 440 -14.93 9.70 8.16
CA GLY A 440 -14.93 8.39 7.49
C GLY A 440 -13.66 8.01 6.71
N TRP A 441 -12.46 8.40 7.15
CA TRP A 441 -11.23 7.97 6.46
C TRP A 441 -10.91 6.50 6.71
N ARG A 442 -11.35 5.62 5.79
CA ARG A 442 -11.37 4.15 6.02
C ARG A 442 -10.89 3.26 4.89
N HIS A 443 -10.66 3.80 3.70
CA HIS A 443 -10.40 3.01 2.50
C HIS A 443 -9.12 3.45 1.81
N MET A 444 -8.19 2.51 1.59
CA MET A 444 -6.89 2.79 0.96
C MET A 444 -6.51 1.72 -0.08
N GLY A 445 -5.65 2.11 -1.02
CA GLY A 445 -5.03 1.20 -1.98
C GLY A 445 -5.85 0.95 -3.25
N LYS A 446 -5.39 0.00 -4.07
CA LYS A 446 -5.98 -0.30 -5.39
C LYS A 446 -7.36 -0.95 -5.29
N ARG A 447 -7.63 -1.65 -4.19
CA ARG A 447 -8.87 -2.38 -3.93
C ARG A 447 -9.70 -1.82 -2.79
N ASP A 448 -9.36 -0.61 -2.32
CA ASP A 448 -10.09 0.07 -1.24
C ASP A 448 -10.17 -0.80 0.02
N ALA A 449 -9.03 -1.36 0.43
CA ALA A 449 -8.91 -2.14 1.65
C ALA A 449 -9.34 -1.29 2.85
N ARG A 450 -10.19 -1.86 3.71
CA ARG A 450 -10.66 -1.16 4.91
C ARG A 450 -9.58 -1.13 5.97
N PHE A 451 -9.47 0.02 6.64
CA PHE A 451 -8.60 0.20 7.79
C PHE A 451 -9.31 1.00 8.89
N ARG A 452 -8.76 0.92 10.09
CA ARG A 452 -9.05 1.84 11.20
C ARG A 452 -7.80 2.61 11.54
N LEU A 453 -7.96 3.86 11.92
CA LEU A 453 -6.90 4.58 12.60
C LEU A 453 -6.91 4.18 14.06
N VAL A 454 -5.75 3.88 14.60
CA VAL A 454 -5.55 3.54 16.00
C VAL A 454 -4.80 4.69 16.65
N ASP A 455 -5.30 5.16 17.79
CA ASP A 455 -4.57 6.11 18.61
C ASP A 455 -3.42 5.36 19.30
N ILE A 456 -2.19 5.79 19.02
CA ILE A 456 -0.98 5.26 19.66
C ILE A 456 -0.44 6.22 20.74
N GLY A 457 -1.23 7.24 21.09
CA GLY A 457 -0.89 8.27 22.05
C GLY A 457 0.16 9.25 21.56
N LYS A 458 0.52 10.22 22.42
CA LYS A 458 1.69 11.10 22.23
C LYS A 458 3.02 10.35 22.38
N GLU A 459 2.97 9.15 22.95
CA GLU A 459 4.12 8.25 23.15
C GLU A 459 4.27 7.27 21.99
N ALA A 460 4.30 7.77 20.75
CA ALA A 460 4.91 6.98 19.68
C ALA A 460 6.34 6.68 20.15
N SER A 461 6.62 5.40 20.45
CA SER A 461 7.92 5.02 20.98
C SER A 461 9.01 5.42 19.98
N ASN A 462 10.17 5.80 20.51
CA ASN A 462 11.30 6.16 19.68
C ASN A 462 11.56 5.05 18.65
N PRO A 463 11.94 5.40 17.41
CA PRO A 463 12.34 4.38 16.44
C PRO A 463 13.43 3.48 17.06
N PRO A 464 13.47 2.18 16.70
CA PRO A 464 14.39 1.21 17.31
C PRO A 464 15.85 1.66 17.31
N PHE A 465 16.24 2.39 16.26
CA PHE A 465 17.47 3.16 16.21
C PHE A 465 17.10 4.64 16.02
N ALA A 466 17.39 5.44 17.04
CA ALA A 466 17.22 6.88 16.98
C ALA A 466 18.43 7.53 16.30
N SER A 467 18.23 8.77 15.83
CA SER A 467 19.34 9.67 15.56
C SER A 467 20.05 10.01 16.89
N ARG A 468 21.38 9.93 16.94
CA ARG A 468 22.13 10.47 18.09
C ARG A 468 21.99 12.01 18.10
N LYS A 469 21.39 12.60 19.15
CA LYS A 469 21.36 14.07 19.39
C LYS A 469 22.37 14.44 20.50
N SER A 470 23.22 15.46 20.34
CA SER A 470 22.91 16.91 20.39
C SER A 470 23.50 17.78 19.26
N THR A 471 24.32 17.23 18.36
CA THR A 471 24.85 17.89 17.15
C THR A 471 24.74 16.94 15.96
N LEU A 472 24.36 17.45 14.78
CA LEU A 472 24.28 16.62 13.55
C LEU A 472 25.67 16.25 13.00
N SER A 473 26.72 16.92 13.48
CA SER A 473 28.11 16.53 13.28
C SER A 473 28.63 15.73 14.48
N HIS A 474 29.24 14.57 14.21
CA HIS A 474 30.05 13.83 15.18
C HIS A 474 31.47 13.73 14.65
N GLY A 475 32.40 14.50 15.23
CA GLY A 475 33.77 14.60 14.73
C GLY A 475 33.87 15.22 13.33
N GLY A 476 32.97 16.14 12.97
CA GLY A 476 32.92 16.75 11.64
C GLY A 476 32.28 15.87 10.56
N ILE A 477 31.75 14.70 10.93
CA ILE A 477 31.11 13.75 10.00
C ILE A 477 29.61 13.68 10.27
N ALA A 478 28.82 13.61 9.20
CA ALA A 478 27.41 13.26 9.23
C ALA A 478 27.15 12.04 8.35
N ILE A 479 26.49 11.02 8.90
CA ILE A 479 26.07 9.82 8.17
C ILE A 479 24.58 9.94 7.87
N VAL A 480 24.23 10.13 6.60
CA VAL A 480 22.85 10.28 6.14
C VAL A 480 22.35 8.95 5.60
N THR A 481 21.25 8.43 6.17
CA THR A 481 20.60 7.20 5.72
C THR A 481 19.20 7.50 5.22
N LEU A 482 18.97 7.21 3.93
CA LEU A 482 17.66 7.36 3.31
C LEU A 482 16.65 6.41 3.97
N GLN A 483 15.53 6.93 4.43
CA GLN A 483 14.42 6.14 4.96
C GLN A 483 13.42 5.76 3.87
N THR A 484 13.36 6.54 2.80
CA THR A 484 12.49 6.33 1.64
C THR A 484 13.27 6.58 0.36
N ASP A 485 12.80 6.02 -0.75
CA ASP A 485 13.41 6.25 -2.05
C ASP A 485 13.48 7.74 -2.39
N THR A 486 14.48 8.13 -3.18
CA THR A 486 14.74 9.54 -3.50
C THR A 486 15.21 9.68 -4.95
N LEU A 487 14.62 10.63 -5.67
CA LEU A 487 15.14 11.06 -6.97
C LEU A 487 16.29 12.05 -6.72
N MET A 488 17.53 11.64 -6.97
CA MET A 488 18.73 12.46 -6.70
C MET A 488 19.41 12.98 -7.97
N PHE A 489 19.08 12.45 -9.14
CA PHE A 489 19.65 12.88 -10.41
C PHE A 489 18.71 12.57 -11.57
N ASP A 490 18.90 13.24 -12.72
CA ASP A 490 18.22 12.88 -13.96
C ASP A 490 18.99 11.79 -14.71
N ALA A 491 18.42 10.58 -14.73
CA ALA A 491 19.02 9.44 -15.42
C ALA A 491 19.16 9.64 -16.93
N LYS A 492 18.29 10.43 -17.56
CA LYS A 492 18.38 10.70 -19.00
C LYS A 492 19.58 11.60 -19.29
N ALA A 493 19.71 12.71 -18.56
CA ALA A 493 20.87 13.58 -18.67
C ALA A 493 22.19 12.83 -18.45
N LEU A 494 22.22 11.86 -17.52
CA LEU A 494 23.40 11.01 -17.31
C LEU A 494 23.63 10.03 -18.48
N ALA A 495 22.58 9.39 -19.01
CA ALA A 495 22.71 8.45 -20.11
C ALA A 495 23.22 9.12 -21.40
N GLU A 496 22.89 10.39 -21.63
CA GLU A 496 23.34 11.15 -22.80
C GLU A 496 24.84 11.51 -22.77
N GLN A 497 25.49 11.42 -21.61
CA GLN A 497 26.93 11.71 -21.43
C GLN A 497 27.87 10.61 -21.97
N ASN A 498 27.32 9.50 -22.50
CA ASN A 498 27.97 8.48 -23.36
C ASN A 498 29.33 7.90 -22.91
N SER A 499 29.72 8.04 -21.64
CA SER A 499 30.97 7.52 -21.08
C SER A 499 30.79 7.06 -19.63
N GLY A 500 31.74 6.29 -19.09
CA GLY A 500 31.65 5.64 -17.79
C GLY A 500 31.16 6.59 -16.69
N ILE A 501 29.94 6.36 -16.22
CA ILE A 501 29.29 7.22 -15.21
C ILE A 501 30.01 7.03 -13.89
N ASP A 502 30.68 8.09 -13.43
CA ASP A 502 31.22 8.14 -12.07
C ASP A 502 30.09 8.48 -11.09
N LEU A 503 29.50 7.45 -10.49
CA LEU A 503 28.43 7.62 -9.50
C LEU A 503 28.87 8.43 -8.28
N HIS A 504 30.17 8.42 -7.91
CA HIS A 504 30.66 9.25 -6.82
C HIS A 504 30.50 10.72 -7.17
N ALA A 505 30.96 11.12 -8.36
CA ALA A 505 30.83 12.49 -8.86
C ALA A 505 29.35 12.91 -8.99
N VAL A 506 28.46 12.00 -9.41
CA VAL A 506 27.01 12.28 -9.51
C VAL A 506 26.41 12.59 -8.14
N TYR A 507 26.69 11.76 -7.13
CA TYR A 507 26.18 11.99 -5.78
C TYR A 507 26.82 13.20 -5.11
N GLU A 508 28.11 13.41 -5.31
CA GLU A 508 28.84 14.57 -4.80
C GLU A 508 28.26 15.87 -5.38
N ASP A 509 28.01 15.92 -6.70
CA ASP A 509 27.35 17.05 -7.36
C ASP A 509 25.95 17.33 -6.80
N TYR A 510 25.16 16.28 -6.53
CA TYR A 510 23.86 16.45 -5.88
C TYR A 510 24.00 17.12 -4.50
N TRP A 511 24.86 16.58 -3.62
CA TRP A 511 25.07 17.14 -2.29
C TRP A 511 25.61 18.58 -2.34
N ASN A 512 26.55 18.85 -3.23
CA ASN A 512 27.09 20.20 -3.46
C ASN A 512 26.01 21.18 -3.92
N LYS A 513 25.03 20.75 -4.73
CA LYS A 513 23.93 21.62 -5.18
C LYS A 513 22.96 21.97 -4.07
N ILE A 514 22.70 21.05 -3.13
CA ILE A 514 21.67 21.25 -2.10
C ILE A 514 22.22 21.79 -0.77
N ILE A 515 23.51 21.57 -0.48
CA ILE A 515 24.20 22.06 0.72
C ILE A 515 25.22 23.18 0.39
N GLY A 516 25.70 23.27 -0.85
CA GLY A 516 26.80 24.14 -1.24
C GLY A 516 28.17 23.51 -0.98
N SER A 517 29.24 24.31 -1.05
CA SER A 517 30.62 23.91 -0.71
C SER A 517 30.83 23.70 0.80
N SER A 518 29.76 23.54 1.57
CA SER A 518 29.77 23.36 3.02
C SER A 518 29.89 21.90 3.44
N CYS A 519 29.86 20.95 2.49
CA CYS A 519 30.10 19.53 2.73
C CYS A 519 30.92 18.89 1.61
N LYS A 520 31.53 17.76 1.92
CA LYS A 520 32.19 16.88 0.95
C LYS A 520 31.69 15.45 1.11
N LEU A 521 31.37 14.78 0.02
CA LEU A 521 31.05 13.35 0.04
C LEU A 521 32.33 12.54 0.23
N LEU A 522 32.44 11.80 1.33
CA LEU A 522 33.60 10.93 1.59
C LEU A 522 33.44 9.56 0.94
N ARG A 523 32.23 8.99 1.07
CA ARG A 523 31.87 7.66 0.55
C ARG A 523 30.36 7.47 0.59
N PHE A 524 29.87 6.46 -0.13
CA PHE A 524 28.46 6.10 -0.13
C PHE A 524 28.25 4.59 -0.28
N PHE A 525 27.10 4.12 0.19
CA PHE A 525 26.58 2.77 0.01
C PHE A 525 25.16 2.91 -0.53
N ALA A 526 25.00 2.88 -1.85
CA ALA A 526 23.72 3.16 -2.49
C ALA A 526 23.31 2.06 -3.46
N ARG A 527 22.00 1.93 -3.63
CA ARG A 527 21.38 1.14 -4.69
C ARG A 527 20.41 1.99 -5.46
N GLN A 528 20.15 1.60 -6.70
CA GLN A 528 19.21 2.29 -7.55
C GLN A 528 18.27 1.27 -8.18
N HIS A 529 17.01 1.66 -8.33
CA HIS A 529 16.07 0.95 -9.18
C HIS A 529 15.36 1.89 -10.15
N MET A 530 14.84 1.30 -11.22
CA MET A 530 14.00 2.00 -12.18
C MET A 530 12.55 1.92 -11.72
N SER A 531 11.95 3.08 -11.47
CA SER A 531 10.54 3.21 -11.14
C SER A 531 9.78 3.74 -12.37
N GLY A 532 8.86 2.92 -12.87
CA GLY A 532 8.22 3.11 -14.15
C GLY A 532 6.71 2.88 -14.15
N GLY A 533 6.18 2.46 -15.29
CA GLY A 533 4.79 2.08 -15.47
C GLY A 533 3.86 3.27 -15.69
N TYR A 534 2.61 3.12 -15.25
CA TYR A 534 1.57 4.11 -15.51
C TYR A 534 1.91 5.49 -14.93
N LEU A 535 2.57 5.58 -13.77
CA LEU A 535 2.93 6.87 -13.17
C LEU A 535 4.02 7.61 -13.97
N ALA A 536 5.05 6.91 -14.41
CA ALA A 536 6.07 7.48 -15.29
C ALA A 536 5.50 7.88 -16.66
N LYS A 537 4.63 7.04 -17.25
CA LYS A 537 3.89 7.38 -18.49
C LYS A 537 2.94 8.58 -18.29
N LYS A 538 2.38 8.76 -17.09
CA LYS A 538 1.36 9.77 -16.77
C LYS A 538 1.95 11.14 -16.46
N LEU A 539 3.09 11.21 -15.79
CA LEU A 539 3.57 12.41 -15.10
C LEU A 539 4.93 12.90 -15.58
N TYR A 540 5.52 12.37 -16.66
CA TYR A 540 6.81 12.87 -17.17
C TYR A 540 6.58 13.88 -18.32
N PRO A 541 6.46 15.20 -18.05
CA PRO A 541 6.00 16.19 -19.03
C PRO A 541 6.88 16.46 -20.26
N PRO A 542 8.23 16.38 -20.25
CA PRO A 542 9.03 16.85 -21.39
C PRO A 542 9.26 15.81 -22.50
N TYR A 543 8.85 14.55 -22.34
CA TYR A 543 9.08 13.48 -23.33
C TYR A 543 7.78 12.76 -23.69
N SER A 544 6.76 13.50 -24.15
CA SER A 544 5.50 12.92 -24.64
C SER A 544 5.67 11.81 -25.68
N ASP A 545 6.80 11.82 -26.39
CA ASP A 545 7.06 10.96 -27.53
C ASP A 545 7.80 9.67 -27.15
N CYS A 546 8.36 9.56 -25.93
CA CYS A 546 9.17 8.43 -25.49
C CYS A 546 9.02 8.12 -24.00
N TYR A 547 8.88 6.84 -23.64
CA TYR A 547 8.77 6.40 -22.25
C TYR A 547 10.13 6.43 -21.54
N TYR A 548 10.25 7.26 -20.50
CA TYR A 548 11.43 7.33 -19.63
C TYR A 548 11.07 6.98 -18.18
N PRO A 549 11.62 5.89 -17.61
CA PRO A 549 11.45 5.59 -16.19
C PRO A 549 12.29 6.55 -15.33
N TYR A 550 11.84 6.80 -14.11
CA TYR A 550 12.66 7.48 -13.11
C TYR A 550 13.67 6.48 -12.54
N VAL A 551 14.90 6.93 -12.26
CA VAL A 551 15.87 6.16 -11.49
C VAL A 551 15.88 6.72 -10.07
N LEU A 552 15.47 5.90 -9.11
CA LEU A 552 15.43 6.29 -7.71
C LEU A 552 16.61 5.68 -6.97
N THR A 553 17.23 6.47 -6.09
CA THR A 553 18.15 5.94 -5.08
C THR A 553 17.32 5.34 -3.96
N GLU A 554 17.58 4.07 -3.65
CA GLU A 554 16.74 3.25 -2.77
C GLU A 554 16.87 3.64 -1.29
N ALA A 555 15.76 3.50 -0.55
CA ALA A 555 15.74 3.52 0.91
C ALA A 555 16.77 2.55 1.50
N GLY A 556 17.52 2.98 2.50
CA GLY A 556 18.67 2.28 3.07
C GLY A 556 20.01 2.75 2.51
N SER A 557 20.03 3.55 1.42
CA SER A 557 21.26 4.14 0.93
C SER A 557 21.89 5.07 1.97
N VAL A 558 23.21 4.99 2.12
CA VAL A 558 24.00 5.69 3.13
C VAL A 558 25.01 6.62 2.46
N PHE A 559 25.09 7.86 2.92
CA PHE A 559 26.05 8.87 2.48
C PHE A 559 26.83 9.38 3.67
N VAL A 560 28.16 9.33 3.60
CA VAL A 560 29.03 9.85 4.66
C VAL A 560 29.59 11.18 4.20
N LEU A 561 29.19 12.24 4.88
CA LEU A 561 29.52 13.62 4.55
C LEU A 561 30.51 14.16 5.57
N GLU A 562 31.57 14.78 5.09
CA GLU A 562 32.44 15.66 5.88
C GLU A 562 31.83 17.06 5.86
N LEU A 563 31.52 17.59 7.04
CA LEU A 563 30.91 18.90 7.21
C LEU A 563 31.99 19.95 7.43
N GLN A 564 32.06 20.93 6.53
CA GLN A 564 33.09 21.97 6.54
C GLN A 564 32.64 23.26 7.25
N SER A 565 31.35 23.40 7.53
CA SER A 565 30.78 24.58 8.19
C SER A 565 29.44 24.27 8.87
N SER A 566 29.01 25.14 9.79
CA SER A 566 27.70 25.04 10.47
C SER A 566 26.50 25.18 9.53
N LEU A 567 26.67 25.79 8.35
CA LEU A 567 25.62 25.87 7.33
C LEU A 567 25.18 24.49 6.84
N ALA A 568 26.08 23.50 6.85
CA ALA A 568 25.73 22.14 6.50
C ALA A 568 24.85 21.47 7.57
N ASP A 569 25.09 21.76 8.86
CA ASP A 569 24.23 21.28 9.95
C ASP A 569 22.82 21.89 9.85
N GLU A 570 22.70 23.17 9.52
CA GLU A 570 21.40 23.83 9.30
C GLU A 570 20.65 23.22 8.10
N ALA A 571 21.36 22.99 6.99
CA ALA A 571 20.79 22.35 5.81
C ALA A 571 20.29 20.92 6.10
N LEU A 572 21.10 20.11 6.80
CA LEU A 572 20.72 18.75 7.19
C LEU A 572 19.52 18.73 8.14
N ASN A 573 19.44 19.64 9.12
CA ASN A 573 18.26 19.78 9.98
C ASN A 573 17.00 20.07 9.15
N ARG A 574 17.09 21.00 8.20
CA ARG A 574 16.00 21.31 7.29
C ARG A 574 15.58 20.10 6.45
N PHE A 575 16.51 19.26 6.01
CA PHE A 575 16.20 18.05 5.23
C PHE A 575 15.59 16.94 6.06
N VAL A 576 15.93 16.81 7.35
CA VAL A 576 15.25 15.90 8.26
C VAL A 576 13.76 16.28 8.37
N GLU A 577 13.46 17.59 8.43
CA GLU A 577 12.10 18.09 8.55
C GLU A 577 11.33 18.05 7.22
N ASN A 578 11.94 18.48 6.13
CA ASN A 578 11.23 18.69 4.86
C ASN A 578 11.44 17.55 3.85
N GLY A 579 12.44 16.70 4.07
CA GLY A 579 12.92 15.74 3.08
C GLY A 579 13.96 16.36 2.15
N LEU A 580 14.62 15.50 1.38
CA LEU A 580 15.59 15.89 0.36
C LEU A 580 14.89 16.55 -0.83
N PRO A 581 15.34 17.72 -1.30
CA PRO A 581 14.72 18.42 -2.42
C PRO A 581 14.92 17.69 -3.74
N LEU A 582 14.06 17.96 -4.72
CA LEU A 582 14.28 17.46 -6.09
C LEU A 582 15.54 18.10 -6.70
N PRO A 583 16.28 17.36 -7.54
CA PRO A 583 17.45 17.90 -8.23
C PRO A 583 17.01 18.99 -9.21
N SER A 584 17.78 20.08 -9.27
CA SER A 584 17.47 21.25 -10.10
C SER A 584 17.30 20.92 -11.59
N GLN A 585 18.04 19.91 -12.08
CA GLN A 585 17.91 19.38 -13.45
C GLN A 585 16.49 18.85 -13.76
N ILE A 586 15.85 18.22 -12.78
CA ILE A 586 14.47 17.72 -12.93
C ILE A 586 13.47 18.86 -12.79
N ILE A 587 13.69 19.80 -11.87
CA ILE A 587 12.81 20.96 -11.68
C ILE A 587 12.78 21.82 -12.95
N ALA A 588 13.91 21.98 -13.64
CA ALA A 588 14.00 22.71 -14.90
C ALA A 588 13.16 22.12 -16.03
N LEU A 589 12.63 20.90 -15.87
CA LEU A 589 11.72 20.25 -16.82
C LEU A 589 10.24 20.59 -16.55
N PHE A 590 9.93 21.25 -15.45
CA PHE A 590 8.57 21.63 -15.08
C PHE A 590 8.21 23.01 -15.66
N PRO A 591 6.91 23.31 -15.86
CA PRO A 591 6.48 24.63 -16.31
C PRO A 591 6.94 25.76 -15.35
N GLU A 592 7.51 26.83 -15.90
CA GLU A 592 8.12 27.93 -15.10
C GLU A 592 7.13 28.63 -14.15
N GLU A 593 5.84 28.67 -14.47
CA GLU A 593 4.79 29.32 -13.67
C GLU A 593 4.22 28.43 -12.55
N GLU A 594 4.72 27.20 -12.38
CA GLU A 594 4.17 26.25 -11.41
C GLU A 594 4.73 26.49 -10.00
N ASP A 595 3.83 26.60 -9.02
CA ASP A 595 4.18 26.62 -7.59
C ASP A 595 4.99 25.35 -7.27
N HIS A 596 6.09 25.48 -6.51
CA HIS A 596 6.95 24.35 -6.19
C HIS A 596 6.23 23.24 -5.43
N TYR A 597 5.16 23.58 -4.70
CA TYR A 597 4.30 22.62 -4.03
C TYR A 597 3.35 21.88 -4.97
N GLU A 598 3.28 22.26 -6.24
CA GLU A 598 2.48 21.61 -7.28
C GLU A 598 3.33 20.68 -8.18
N HIS A 599 4.65 20.60 -7.95
CA HIS A 599 5.57 19.69 -8.64
C HIS A 599 5.11 18.22 -8.64
N TRP A 600 4.27 17.80 -7.68
CA TRP A 600 3.69 16.45 -7.65
C TRP A 600 2.88 16.10 -8.91
N LYS A 601 2.40 17.10 -9.65
CA LYS A 601 1.73 16.93 -10.95
C LYS A 601 2.67 16.48 -12.07
N ASN A 602 3.98 16.72 -11.90
CA ASN A 602 5.03 16.39 -12.87
C ASN A 602 6.05 15.38 -12.32
N CYS A 603 5.99 15.06 -11.04
CA CYS A 603 6.85 14.06 -10.43
C CYS A 603 6.19 13.48 -9.19
N PRO A 604 5.83 12.19 -9.15
CA PRO A 604 5.21 11.61 -7.96
C PRO A 604 6.19 11.47 -6.78
N TYR A 605 7.50 11.53 -7.04
CA TYR A 605 8.58 11.30 -6.07
C TYR A 605 9.02 12.57 -5.31
N VAL A 606 8.06 13.44 -4.99
CA VAL A 606 8.31 14.67 -4.23
C VAL A 606 8.30 14.43 -2.71
N PRO A 607 8.96 15.30 -1.91
CA PRO A 607 8.99 15.16 -0.46
C PRO A 607 7.64 15.19 0.23
N GLU A 608 6.68 15.96 -0.30
CA GLU A 608 5.31 16.07 0.20
C GLU A 608 4.53 14.74 0.08
N ASN A 609 4.97 13.86 -0.82
CA ASN A 609 4.48 12.50 -0.99
C ASN A 609 5.28 11.47 -0.17
N GLY A 610 6.19 11.95 0.67
CA GLY A 610 6.95 11.16 1.62
C GLY A 610 8.26 10.60 1.09
N TYR A 611 8.68 10.95 -0.13
CA TYR A 611 9.99 10.58 -0.67
C TYR A 611 11.09 11.49 -0.09
N GLY A 612 12.36 11.11 -0.23
CA GLY A 612 13.44 11.95 0.32
C GLY A 612 13.52 12.00 1.85
N GLU A 613 12.82 11.14 2.59
CA GLU A 613 12.97 11.05 4.04
C GLU A 613 14.37 10.54 4.42
N ILE A 614 15.01 11.19 5.39
CA ILE A 614 16.35 10.83 5.86
C ILE A 614 16.42 10.75 7.39
N ILE A 615 17.37 9.97 7.88
CA ILE A 615 17.86 10.05 9.26
C ILE A 615 19.36 10.34 9.20
N VAL A 616 19.81 11.28 10.03
CA VAL A 616 21.23 11.60 10.19
C VAL A 616 21.76 10.95 11.47
N ASN A 617 22.94 10.34 11.39
CA ASN A 617 23.63 9.66 12.49
C ASN A 617 22.75 8.63 13.18
N LEU A 618 22.18 7.71 12.39
CA LEU A 618 21.50 6.54 12.93
C LEU A 618 22.44 5.81 13.89
N ASP A 619 21.98 5.58 15.12
CA ASP A 619 22.83 5.06 16.19
C ASP A 619 23.46 3.68 15.88
N TRP A 620 22.84 2.91 14.98
CA TRP A 620 23.40 1.70 14.36
C TRP A 620 24.84 1.87 13.84
N HIS A 621 25.11 2.93 13.08
CA HIS A 621 26.43 3.15 12.45
C HIS A 621 27.56 3.26 13.49
N TRP A 622 27.22 3.72 14.69
CA TRP A 622 28.18 3.99 15.75
C TRP A 622 28.31 2.84 16.73
N ARG A 623 27.22 2.14 17.05
CA ARG A 623 27.23 1.00 17.99
C ARG A 623 27.71 -0.29 17.35
N ASN A 624 27.50 -0.44 16.05
CA ASN A 624 27.76 -1.69 15.32
C ASN A 624 28.91 -1.55 14.33
N CYS A 625 29.73 -0.49 14.42
CA CYS A 625 30.89 -0.31 13.55
C CYS A 625 31.82 -1.53 13.62
N LEU A 626 32.12 -2.12 12.46
CA LEU A 626 33.09 -3.20 12.37
C LEU A 626 34.45 -2.65 12.79
N SER A 627 35.06 -3.20 13.84
CA SER A 627 36.42 -2.81 14.22
C SER A 627 37.41 -3.38 13.19
N SER A 628 38.30 -2.54 12.67
CA SER A 628 39.47 -3.06 11.97
C SER A 628 40.24 -3.96 12.94
N PRO A 629 40.65 -5.18 12.55
CA PRO A 629 41.63 -5.90 13.34
C PRO A 629 42.82 -4.97 13.54
N ALA A 630 43.20 -4.75 14.79
CA ALA A 630 44.37 -3.93 15.11
C ALA A 630 45.56 -4.47 14.31
N ALA A 631 46.27 -3.59 13.61
CA ALA A 631 47.55 -3.94 13.04
C ALA A 631 48.54 -4.20 14.20
N GLY A 632 48.61 -5.45 14.66
CA GLY A 632 49.45 -5.94 15.77
C GLY A 632 48.69 -7.02 16.54
N ASP A 633 49.09 -8.30 16.59
CA ASP A 633 50.44 -8.85 16.68
C ASP A 633 50.73 -9.87 15.58
N ALA A 634 51.58 -9.49 14.62
CA ALA A 634 52.45 -10.43 13.94
C ALA A 634 53.84 -10.24 14.57
N SER A 635 54.08 -10.95 15.67
CA SER A 635 55.40 -11.19 16.26
C SER A 635 55.85 -12.60 15.96
#